data_AF-A0A7J8JBI8-F1
#
_entry.id   AF-A0A7J8JBI8-F1
#
_cell.length_a   1.000
_cell.length_b   1.000
_cell.length_c   1.000
_cell.angle_alpha   90.00
_cell.angle_beta   90.00
_cell.angle_gamma   90.00
#
_symmetry.space_group_name_H-M   'P 1'
#
loop_
_entity.id
_entity.type
_entity.pdbx_description
1 polymer ?
#
loop_
_entity_poly.entity_id
_entity_poly.type
_entity_poly.pdbx_seq_one_letter_code
_entity_poly.pdbx_strand_id
1 'polypeptide(L)'
;MAGKRPSGPGRQRWLLGLLVAVAAVHLVACPYTKVEESFSLQAVHDLLYHRLDVDKYDHLEFPGVVPRTFLGPLVVAVLSSPAVCALSLLDVSKFYSQLTVRAVLGLAVVFGLWTFQKEVRRQFGATAATVFCWMTATQFHLMFYCTRTLPNVLALPAVLLALTAWLRQSWARFIWLSALAILVFRAELSLLLGLVLLLLLCTRRVSVAQVLRHALPAGVLCLGELNNYRKSWLYKAGSLLVTAHLVVNAAYSATALYVSHFNYPGGVAMQRLHELVPPGTDVVLHVDVAAAQTGVSRFLEVNRAWRYEKREDVQPGSEAMLAYTHLLMEAVPGHLALYRGTHRVLASIVGTTGVSLNLSRLPPFDVNLQTKLVLLERLGGPS
;
A
#
# COMPACT_ATOMS: atom_id res chain seq x y z
N MET A 1 -31.10 -17.67 -34.70
CA MET A 1 -29.93 -16.86 -34.30
C MET A 1 -30.22 -16.22 -32.95
N ALA A 2 -29.34 -16.30 -31.96
CA ALA A 2 -29.52 -15.63 -30.67
C ALA A 2 -28.45 -14.54 -30.51
N GLY A 3 -28.86 -13.28 -30.52
CA GLY A 3 -27.94 -12.15 -30.40
C GLY A 3 -27.27 -12.10 -29.03
N LYS A 4 -25.93 -12.11 -28.99
CA LYS A 4 -25.19 -11.81 -27.76
C LYS A 4 -25.49 -10.37 -27.35
N ARG A 5 -26.32 -10.18 -26.32
CA ARG A 5 -26.54 -8.86 -25.71
C ARG A 5 -25.17 -8.25 -25.36
N PRO A 6 -24.86 -7.01 -25.77
CA PRO A 6 -23.62 -6.36 -25.33
C PRO A 6 -23.62 -6.30 -23.81
N SER A 7 -22.46 -6.58 -23.19
CA SER A 7 -22.37 -6.61 -21.73
C SER A 7 -22.79 -5.27 -21.12
N GLY A 8 -23.98 -5.27 -20.50
CA GLY A 8 -24.70 -4.06 -20.13
C GLY A 8 -24.01 -3.24 -19.05
N PRO A 9 -24.41 -1.96 -18.87
CA PRO A 9 -23.77 -1.02 -17.95
C PRO A 9 -23.69 -1.54 -16.50
N GLY A 10 -24.68 -2.33 -16.06
CA GLY A 10 -24.65 -2.99 -14.75
C GLY A 10 -23.41 -3.85 -14.52
N ARG A 11 -22.98 -4.68 -15.50
CA ARG A 11 -21.80 -5.54 -15.35
C ARG A 11 -20.50 -4.73 -15.20
N GLN A 12 -20.41 -3.55 -15.80
CA GLN A 12 -19.24 -2.68 -15.61
C GLN A 12 -19.23 -2.03 -14.22
N ARG A 13 -20.40 -1.62 -13.70
CA ARG A 13 -20.50 -1.12 -12.31
C ARG A 13 -20.07 -2.18 -11.29
N TRP A 14 -20.48 -3.43 -11.47
CA TRP A 14 -20.04 -4.56 -10.63
C TRP A 14 -18.53 -4.79 -10.66
N LEU A 15 -17.87 -4.71 -11.83
CA LEU A 15 -16.41 -4.90 -11.92
C LEU A 15 -15.62 -3.74 -11.31
N LEU A 16 -16.10 -2.49 -11.44
CA LEU A 16 -15.50 -1.36 -10.72
C LEU A 16 -15.70 -1.51 -9.21
N GLY A 17 -16.91 -1.88 -8.78
CA GLY A 17 -17.23 -2.15 -7.38
C GLY A 17 -16.34 -3.25 -6.77
N LEU A 18 -16.04 -4.30 -7.53
CA LEU A 18 -15.10 -5.35 -7.12
C LEU A 18 -13.70 -4.78 -6.83
N LEU A 19 -13.14 -3.96 -7.72
CA LEU A 19 -11.81 -3.36 -7.52
C LEU A 19 -11.79 -2.43 -6.29
N VAL A 20 -12.82 -1.59 -6.12
CA VAL A 20 -12.94 -0.71 -4.95
C VAL A 20 -13.08 -1.52 -3.66
N ALA A 21 -13.95 -2.53 -3.64
CA ALA A 21 -14.20 -3.37 -2.46
C ALA A 21 -12.94 -4.15 -2.05
N VAL A 22 -12.22 -4.73 -3.01
CA VAL A 22 -10.98 -5.46 -2.71
C VAL A 22 -9.89 -4.50 -2.19
N ALA A 23 -9.72 -3.31 -2.77
CA ALA A 23 -8.79 -2.30 -2.25
C ALA A 23 -9.17 -1.86 -0.82
N ALA A 24 -10.46 -1.68 -0.54
CA ALA A 24 -10.95 -1.32 0.78
C ALA A 24 -10.73 -2.45 1.81
N VAL A 25 -10.93 -3.72 1.44
CA VAL A 25 -10.63 -4.87 2.32
C VAL A 25 -9.15 -4.90 2.69
N HIS A 26 -8.22 -4.68 1.75
CA HIS A 26 -6.79 -4.64 2.05
C HIS A 26 -6.40 -3.44 2.93
N LEU A 27 -7.05 -2.28 2.75
CA LEU A 27 -6.87 -1.10 3.60
C LEU A 27 -7.33 -1.35 5.03
N VAL A 28 -8.54 -1.89 5.22
CA VAL A 28 -9.12 -2.12 6.55
C VAL A 28 -8.41 -3.26 7.27
N ALA A 29 -8.03 -4.33 6.57
CA ALA A 29 -7.32 -5.47 7.17
C ALA A 29 -5.86 -5.14 7.55
N CYS A 30 -5.24 -4.13 6.93
CA CYS A 30 -3.89 -3.67 7.28
C CYS A 30 -3.85 -2.13 7.34
N PRO A 31 -4.43 -1.51 8.39
CA PRO A 31 -4.63 -0.06 8.48
C PRO A 31 -3.32 0.71 8.76
N TYR A 32 -2.32 0.02 9.30
CA TYR A 32 -0.99 0.54 9.62
C TYR A 32 -0.01 0.46 8.45
N THR A 33 1.10 1.19 8.58
CA THR A 33 2.10 1.42 7.53
C THR A 33 3.47 0.83 7.88
N LYS A 34 4.39 0.77 6.92
CA LYS A 34 5.80 0.41 7.17
C LYS A 34 6.75 1.59 6.99
N VAL A 35 8.01 1.41 7.37
CA VAL A 35 9.09 2.41 7.21
C VAL A 35 9.26 2.92 5.77
N GLU A 36 8.96 2.13 4.74
CA GLU A 36 9.08 2.58 3.35
C GLU A 36 8.02 3.64 2.99
N GLU A 37 6.87 3.61 3.68
CA GLU A 37 5.75 4.55 3.53
C GLU A 37 5.94 5.83 4.36
N SER A 38 6.81 5.80 5.38
CA SER A 38 6.89 6.82 6.46
C SER A 38 7.02 8.23 5.90
N PHE A 39 8.07 8.53 5.13
CA PHE A 39 8.32 9.85 4.54
C PHE A 39 7.06 10.44 3.88
N SER A 40 6.41 9.67 3.00
CA SER A 40 5.26 10.16 2.26
C SER A 40 4.05 10.36 3.16
N LEU A 41 3.84 9.46 4.12
CA LEU A 41 2.70 9.50 5.03
C LEU A 41 2.81 10.67 6.01
N GLN A 42 4.00 10.86 6.59
CA GLN A 42 4.30 11.94 7.52
C GLN A 42 4.27 13.29 6.80
N ALA A 43 4.81 13.37 5.58
CA ALA A 43 4.64 14.57 4.74
C ALA A 43 3.15 14.89 4.49
N VAL A 44 2.29 13.91 4.21
CA VAL A 44 0.84 14.14 4.09
C VAL A 44 0.22 14.60 5.42
N HIS A 45 0.60 14.00 6.55
CA HIS A 45 0.16 14.43 7.88
C HIS A 45 0.49 15.91 8.10
N ASP A 46 1.75 16.29 7.89
CA ASP A 46 2.24 17.63 8.21
C ASP A 46 1.62 18.69 7.29
N LEU A 47 1.44 18.37 6.01
CA LEU A 47 0.69 19.21 5.07
C LEU A 47 -0.77 19.43 5.48
N LEU A 48 -1.42 18.44 6.12
CA LEU A 48 -2.81 18.53 6.58
C LEU A 48 -2.96 19.30 7.91
N TYR A 49 -2.10 19.01 8.88
CA TYR A 49 -2.21 19.51 10.26
C TYR A 49 -1.31 20.71 10.59
N HIS A 50 -0.08 20.76 10.06
CA HIS A 50 0.86 21.88 10.28
C HIS A 50 0.82 22.92 9.14
N ARG A 51 0.46 22.50 7.92
CA ARG A 51 0.19 23.37 6.76
C ARG A 51 1.40 24.23 6.38
N LEU A 52 1.44 25.50 6.80
CA LEU A 52 2.54 26.44 6.50
C LEU A 52 3.59 26.50 7.62
N ASP A 53 3.33 25.84 8.75
CA ASP A 53 4.23 25.74 9.90
C ASP A 53 5.28 24.65 9.63
N VAL A 54 6.25 24.97 8.76
CA VAL A 54 7.23 24.02 8.22
C VAL A 54 8.16 23.48 9.32
N ASP A 55 8.46 24.31 10.33
CA ASP A 55 9.34 23.97 11.46
C ASP A 55 8.85 22.75 12.26
N LYS A 56 7.55 22.42 12.17
CA LYS A 56 6.96 21.24 12.83
C LYS A 56 7.00 19.96 12.01
N TYR A 57 7.48 19.98 10.76
CA TYR A 57 7.40 18.81 9.89
C TYR A 57 8.43 17.71 10.29
N ASP A 58 8.00 16.44 10.19
CA ASP A 58 8.77 15.23 10.54
C ASP A 58 10.09 15.13 9.77
N HIS A 59 10.15 15.66 8.54
CA HIS A 59 11.32 15.57 7.67
C HIS A 59 12.47 16.52 8.04
N LEU A 60 12.23 17.52 8.90
CA LEU A 60 13.31 18.36 9.46
C LEU A 60 13.99 17.66 10.64
N GLU A 61 13.20 16.97 11.46
CA GLU A 61 13.65 16.20 12.62
C GLU A 61 14.29 14.87 12.19
N PHE A 62 13.69 14.19 11.21
CA PHE A 62 14.11 12.90 10.66
C PHE A 62 14.35 12.97 9.15
N PRO A 63 15.44 13.62 8.68
CA PRO A 63 15.78 13.68 7.26
C PRO A 63 16.16 12.28 6.75
N GLY A 64 15.28 11.68 5.94
CA GLY A 64 15.50 10.35 5.40
C GLY A 64 16.74 10.26 4.49
N VAL A 65 17.45 9.13 4.57
CA VAL A 65 18.73 8.84 3.86
C VAL A 65 18.70 8.92 2.32
N VAL A 66 17.54 9.14 1.70
CA VAL A 66 17.37 9.31 0.25
C VAL A 66 16.43 10.51 0.02
N PRO A 67 16.82 11.51 -0.79
CA PRO A 67 15.96 12.63 -1.12
C PRO A 67 14.73 12.14 -1.90
N ARG A 68 13.54 12.64 -1.52
CA ARG A 68 12.24 12.21 -2.07
C ARG A 68 11.39 13.45 -2.40
N THR A 69 10.57 13.36 -3.43
CA THR A 69 9.68 14.47 -3.83
C THR A 69 8.52 14.67 -2.84
N PHE A 70 8.22 15.93 -2.53
CA PHE A 70 7.00 16.31 -1.80
C PHE A 70 5.76 16.39 -2.70
N LEU A 71 5.88 16.32 -4.04
CA LEU A 71 4.74 16.52 -4.94
C LEU A 71 3.66 15.43 -4.79
N GLY A 72 4.06 14.18 -4.61
CA GLY A 72 3.13 13.07 -4.35
C GLY A 72 2.33 13.27 -3.06
N PRO A 73 3.00 13.45 -1.91
CA PRO A 73 2.36 13.85 -0.66
C PRO A 73 1.44 15.07 -0.78
N LEU A 74 1.90 16.14 -1.46
CA LEU A 74 1.10 17.36 -1.67
C LEU A 74 -0.22 17.09 -2.39
N VAL A 75 -0.18 16.34 -3.51
CA VAL A 75 -1.41 16.00 -4.26
C VAL A 75 -2.36 15.15 -3.40
N VAL A 76 -1.86 14.17 -2.65
CA VAL A 76 -2.70 13.34 -1.77
C VAL A 76 -3.27 14.15 -0.60
N ALA A 77 -2.49 15.04 0.00
CA ALA A 77 -2.93 15.93 1.08
C ALA A 77 -4.06 16.86 0.59
N VAL A 78 -3.88 17.54 -0.55
CA VAL A 78 -4.91 18.41 -1.14
C VAL A 78 -6.20 17.64 -1.42
N LEU A 79 -6.12 16.47 -2.05
CA LEU A 79 -7.31 15.65 -2.35
C LEU A 79 -7.98 15.07 -1.10
N SER A 80 -7.22 14.81 -0.02
CA SER A 80 -7.75 14.31 1.25
C SER A 80 -8.30 15.42 2.15
N SER A 81 -7.87 16.67 1.94
CA SER A 81 -8.14 17.79 2.84
C SER A 81 -9.62 18.06 3.14
N PRO A 82 -10.61 17.90 2.22
CA PRO A 82 -12.01 18.17 2.56
C PRO A 82 -12.56 17.12 3.54
N ALA A 83 -12.22 15.85 3.34
CA ALA A 83 -12.64 14.75 4.20
C ALA A 83 -11.93 14.79 5.56
N VAL A 84 -10.61 15.07 5.59
CA VAL A 84 -9.85 15.24 6.84
C VAL A 84 -10.31 16.47 7.63
N CYS A 85 -10.70 17.55 6.94
CA CYS A 85 -11.34 18.71 7.59
C CYS A 85 -12.66 18.31 8.25
N ALA A 86 -13.54 17.60 7.55
CA ALA A 86 -14.80 17.10 8.11
C ALA A 86 -14.58 16.16 9.31
N LEU A 87 -13.62 15.24 9.24
CA LEU A 87 -13.25 14.39 10.38
C LEU A 87 -12.75 15.21 11.58
N SER A 88 -11.93 16.23 11.33
CA SER A 88 -11.38 17.11 12.38
C SER A 88 -12.45 17.99 13.03
N LEU A 89 -13.45 18.44 12.27
CA LEU A 89 -14.60 19.20 12.79
C LEU A 89 -15.56 18.33 13.62
N LEU A 90 -15.58 17.02 13.40
CA LEU A 90 -16.34 16.04 14.18
C LEU A 90 -15.52 15.44 15.34
N ASP A 91 -14.34 16.00 15.63
CA ASP A 91 -13.34 15.53 16.60
C ASP A 91 -13.00 14.03 16.47
N VAL A 92 -13.05 13.51 15.24
CA VAL A 92 -12.72 12.12 14.95
C VAL A 92 -11.20 11.92 14.96
N SER A 93 -10.77 10.86 15.64
CA SER A 93 -9.36 10.45 15.77
C SER A 93 -8.55 10.54 14.46
N LYS A 94 -7.32 11.08 14.56
CA LYS A 94 -6.36 11.19 13.45
C LYS A 94 -6.11 9.86 12.72
N PHE A 95 -6.34 8.71 13.37
CA PHE A 95 -6.30 7.39 12.74
C PHE A 95 -7.21 7.28 11.50
N TYR A 96 -8.42 7.83 11.55
CA TYR A 96 -9.34 7.82 10.41
C TYR A 96 -8.89 8.76 9.28
N SER A 97 -8.09 9.77 9.60
CA SER A 97 -7.45 10.62 8.60
C SER A 97 -6.33 9.88 7.86
N GLN A 98 -5.57 8.99 8.51
CA GLN A 98 -4.65 8.06 7.84
C GLN A 98 -5.40 7.14 6.86
N LEU A 99 -6.51 6.54 7.30
CA LEU A 99 -7.34 5.69 6.43
C LEU A 99 -7.90 6.48 5.23
N THR A 100 -8.31 7.73 5.45
CA THR A 100 -8.80 8.63 4.40
C THR A 100 -7.71 8.93 3.36
N VAL A 101 -6.51 9.32 3.81
CA VAL A 101 -5.33 9.56 2.96
C VAL A 101 -5.00 8.35 2.09
N ARG A 102 -4.97 7.16 2.71
CA ARG A 102 -4.71 5.90 2.03
C ARG A 102 -5.83 5.49 1.07
N ALA A 103 -7.09 5.76 1.41
CA ALA A 103 -8.25 5.53 0.54
C ALA A 103 -8.25 6.45 -0.68
N VAL A 104 -7.90 7.74 -0.53
CA VAL A 104 -7.77 8.70 -1.63
C VAL A 104 -6.71 8.25 -2.65
N LEU A 105 -5.54 7.80 -2.18
CA LEU A 105 -4.52 7.20 -3.03
C LEU A 105 -5.03 5.92 -3.73
N GLY A 106 -5.69 5.03 -2.99
CA GLY A 106 -6.31 3.83 -3.55
C GLY A 106 -7.33 4.12 -4.64
N LEU A 107 -8.19 5.13 -4.44
CA LEU A 107 -9.18 5.58 -5.43
C LEU A 107 -8.52 6.17 -6.68
N ALA A 108 -7.40 6.90 -6.54
CA ALA A 108 -6.62 7.38 -7.68
C ALA A 108 -6.00 6.22 -8.49
N VAL A 109 -5.48 5.18 -7.81
CA VAL A 109 -4.97 3.97 -8.48
C VAL A 109 -6.11 3.20 -9.16
N VAL A 110 -7.25 3.00 -8.49
CA VAL A 110 -8.43 2.34 -9.07
C VAL A 110 -8.99 3.13 -10.26
N PHE A 111 -8.98 4.47 -10.21
CA PHE A 111 -9.32 5.31 -11.35
C PHE A 111 -8.37 5.10 -12.56
N GLY A 112 -7.06 5.00 -12.31
CA GLY A 112 -6.07 4.65 -13.32
C GLY A 112 -6.33 3.26 -13.91
N LEU A 113 -6.52 2.25 -13.06
CA LEU A 113 -6.81 0.86 -13.46
C LEU A 113 -8.10 0.76 -14.27
N TRP A 114 -9.15 1.50 -13.87
CA TRP A 114 -10.42 1.53 -14.58
C TRP A 114 -10.34 2.25 -15.93
N THR A 115 -9.53 3.31 -16.01
CA THR A 115 -9.28 4.04 -17.25
C THR A 115 -8.48 3.18 -18.25
N PHE A 116 -7.50 2.41 -17.76
CA PHE A 116 -6.78 1.41 -18.53
C PHE A 116 -7.69 0.25 -18.94
N GLN A 117 -8.54 -0.26 -18.04
CA GLN A 117 -9.51 -1.32 -18.33
C GLN A 117 -10.49 -0.96 -19.44
N LYS A 118 -10.99 0.29 -19.47
CA LYS A 118 -11.84 0.79 -20.56
C LYS A 118 -11.13 0.75 -21.90
N GLU A 119 -9.81 0.97 -21.90
CA GLU A 119 -9.00 0.91 -23.11
C GLU A 119 -8.70 -0.54 -23.53
N VAL A 120 -8.39 -1.42 -22.59
CA VAL A 120 -8.30 -2.87 -22.81
C VAL A 120 -9.63 -3.39 -23.40
N ARG A 121 -10.78 -2.90 -22.92
CA ARG A 121 -12.10 -3.23 -23.48
C ARG A 121 -12.27 -2.73 -24.91
N ARG A 122 -11.73 -1.55 -25.23
CA ARG A 122 -11.81 -0.94 -26.57
C ARG A 122 -10.98 -1.72 -27.60
N GLN A 123 -9.76 -2.12 -27.23
CA GLN A 123 -8.83 -2.81 -28.14
C GLN A 123 -9.04 -4.33 -28.21
N PHE A 124 -9.33 -4.98 -27.07
CA PHE A 124 -9.36 -6.45 -26.94
C PHE A 124 -10.74 -7.02 -26.54
N GLY A 125 -11.76 -6.16 -26.48
CA GLY A 125 -13.15 -6.56 -26.24
C GLY A 125 -13.52 -6.82 -24.77
N ALA A 126 -14.81 -7.08 -24.55
CA ALA A 126 -15.38 -7.16 -23.20
C ALA A 126 -14.89 -8.37 -22.38
N THR A 127 -14.50 -9.48 -23.02
CA THR A 127 -13.97 -10.67 -22.31
C THR A 127 -12.62 -10.37 -21.70
N ALA A 128 -11.65 -9.90 -22.49
CA ALA A 128 -10.31 -9.54 -22.02
C ALA A 128 -10.38 -8.51 -20.88
N ALA A 129 -11.22 -7.49 -21.01
CA ALA A 129 -11.41 -6.48 -19.97
C ALA A 129 -12.16 -6.97 -18.71
N THR A 130 -12.87 -8.09 -18.79
CA THR A 130 -13.44 -8.78 -17.61
C THR A 130 -12.36 -9.60 -16.91
N VAL A 131 -11.58 -10.38 -17.68
CA VAL A 131 -10.48 -11.19 -17.14
C VAL A 131 -9.41 -10.29 -16.52
N PHE A 132 -9.10 -9.14 -17.12
CA PHE A 132 -8.27 -8.10 -16.51
C PHE A 132 -8.75 -7.71 -15.10
N CYS A 133 -10.03 -7.36 -14.93
CA CYS A 133 -10.57 -7.03 -13.60
C CYS A 133 -10.42 -8.18 -12.60
N TRP A 134 -10.68 -9.42 -12.99
CA TRP A 134 -10.53 -10.58 -12.10
C TRP A 134 -9.06 -10.85 -11.75
N MET A 135 -8.14 -10.77 -12.72
CA MET A 135 -6.71 -10.91 -12.46
C MET A 135 -6.23 -9.81 -11.52
N THR A 136 -6.57 -8.53 -11.78
CA THR A 136 -6.25 -7.41 -10.89
C THR A 136 -6.83 -7.61 -9.48
N ALA A 137 -8.12 -7.94 -9.36
CA ALA A 137 -8.78 -8.14 -8.07
C ALA A 137 -8.24 -9.34 -7.27
N THR A 138 -7.68 -10.34 -7.94
CA THR A 138 -7.07 -11.52 -7.29
C THR A 138 -5.56 -11.39 -7.10
N GLN A 139 -4.93 -10.28 -7.49
CA GLN A 139 -3.48 -10.10 -7.38
C GLN A 139 -3.10 -9.38 -6.09
N PHE A 140 -2.57 -10.12 -5.11
CA PHE A 140 -2.21 -9.62 -3.79
C PHE A 140 -1.43 -8.31 -3.83
N HIS A 141 -0.31 -8.26 -4.55
CA HIS A 141 0.63 -7.14 -4.45
C HIS A 141 -0.03 -5.82 -4.88
N LEU A 142 -0.62 -5.78 -6.08
CA LEU A 142 -1.27 -4.58 -6.59
C LEU A 142 -2.40 -4.10 -5.69
N MET A 143 -3.28 -5.00 -5.22
CA MET A 143 -4.42 -4.61 -4.39
C MET A 143 -4.03 -4.27 -2.94
N PHE A 144 -3.01 -4.94 -2.38
CA PHE A 144 -2.45 -4.63 -1.07
C PHE A 144 -1.70 -3.29 -1.06
N TYR A 145 -0.85 -3.05 -2.06
CA TYR A 145 -0.02 -1.85 -2.13
C TYR A 145 -0.77 -0.63 -2.69
N CYS A 146 -1.89 -0.76 -3.42
CA CYS A 146 -2.56 0.39 -4.04
C CYS A 146 -3.02 1.50 -3.07
N THR A 147 -3.18 1.19 -1.78
CA THR A 147 -3.56 2.14 -0.72
C THR A 147 -2.38 2.56 0.15
N ARG A 148 -1.17 2.07 -0.12
CA ARG A 148 0.04 2.35 0.67
C ARG A 148 0.81 3.52 0.08
N THR A 149 1.30 4.44 0.91
CA THR A 149 1.94 5.70 0.47
C THR A 149 3.40 5.51 0.01
N LEU A 150 3.68 4.37 -0.64
CA LEU A 150 4.96 4.08 -1.26
C LEU A 150 5.20 5.00 -2.47
N PRO A 151 6.43 5.47 -2.72
CA PRO A 151 6.75 6.28 -3.90
C PRO A 151 6.29 5.65 -5.23
N ASN A 152 6.40 4.33 -5.36
CA ASN A 152 5.97 3.58 -6.55
C ASN A 152 4.45 3.66 -6.77
N VAL A 153 3.68 3.67 -5.67
CA VAL A 153 2.21 3.72 -5.68
C VAL A 153 1.72 5.14 -5.92
N LEU A 154 2.42 6.16 -5.40
CA LEU A 154 2.17 7.56 -5.73
C LEU A 154 2.36 7.85 -7.23
N ALA A 155 3.34 7.19 -7.88
CA ALA A 155 3.55 7.27 -9.32
C ALA A 155 2.50 6.48 -10.14
N LEU A 156 1.93 5.41 -9.56
CA LEU A 156 1.14 4.42 -10.28
C LEU A 156 -0.09 4.98 -11.04
N PRO A 157 -0.88 5.95 -10.51
CA PRO A 157 -1.96 6.57 -11.28
C PRO A 157 -1.46 7.24 -12.57
N ALA A 158 -0.33 7.95 -12.52
CA ALA A 158 0.27 8.58 -13.69
C ALA A 158 0.80 7.54 -14.69
N VAL A 159 1.43 6.46 -14.20
CA VAL A 159 1.90 5.33 -15.02
C VAL A 159 0.73 4.62 -15.71
N LEU A 160 -0.39 4.37 -15.03
CA LEU A 160 -1.57 3.74 -15.61
C LEU A 160 -2.24 4.62 -16.69
N LEU A 161 -2.24 5.95 -16.49
CA LEU A 161 -2.68 6.89 -17.52
C LEU A 161 -1.69 6.95 -18.71
N ALA A 162 -0.39 6.83 -18.47
CA ALA A 162 0.62 6.72 -19.51
C ALA A 162 0.44 5.43 -20.34
N LEU A 163 0.30 4.28 -19.69
CA LEU A 163 0.01 2.99 -20.35
C LEU A 163 -1.33 3.02 -21.12
N THR A 164 -2.33 3.74 -20.60
CA THR A 164 -3.58 3.98 -21.34
C THR A 164 -3.33 4.84 -22.58
N ALA A 165 -2.53 5.90 -22.47
CA ALA A 165 -2.18 6.76 -23.59
C ALA A 165 -1.36 6.02 -24.67
N TRP A 166 -0.48 5.11 -24.27
CA TRP A 166 0.27 4.20 -25.14
C TRP A 166 -0.67 3.25 -25.90
N LEU A 167 -1.57 2.59 -25.17
CA LEU A 167 -2.57 1.68 -25.76
C LEU A 167 -3.59 2.42 -26.65
N ARG A 168 -3.80 3.72 -26.42
CA ARG A 168 -4.55 4.65 -27.31
C ARG A 168 -3.77 5.14 -28.52
N GLN A 169 -2.47 4.89 -28.62
CA GLN A 169 -1.55 5.48 -29.59
C GLN A 169 -1.46 7.03 -29.48
N SER A 170 -1.82 7.62 -28.35
CA SER A 170 -1.71 9.06 -28.09
C SER A 170 -0.32 9.42 -27.54
N TRP A 171 0.68 9.39 -28.42
CA TRP A 171 2.11 9.45 -28.07
C TRP A 171 2.52 10.63 -27.20
N ALA A 172 2.05 11.85 -27.51
CA ALA A 172 2.39 13.03 -26.72
C ALA A 172 1.98 12.89 -25.24
N ARG A 173 0.78 12.37 -24.98
CA ARG A 173 0.30 12.12 -23.60
C ARG A 173 1.10 11.00 -22.92
N PHE A 174 1.46 9.95 -23.66
CA PHE A 174 2.31 8.88 -23.14
C PHE A 174 3.69 9.41 -22.72
N ILE A 175 4.33 10.23 -23.55
CA ILE A 175 5.65 10.82 -23.29
C ILE A 175 5.58 11.75 -22.07
N TRP A 176 4.66 12.72 -22.04
CA TRP A 176 4.56 13.66 -20.91
C TRP A 176 4.25 12.98 -19.57
N LEU A 177 3.33 12.01 -19.55
CA LEU A 177 3.01 11.26 -18.32
C LEU A 177 4.15 10.32 -17.89
N SER A 178 4.89 9.75 -18.84
CA SER A 178 6.07 8.93 -18.53
C SER A 178 7.22 9.79 -18.00
N ALA A 179 7.46 10.96 -18.59
CA ALA A 179 8.46 11.91 -18.10
C ALA A 179 8.12 12.40 -16.68
N LEU A 180 6.85 12.74 -16.41
CA LEU A 180 6.37 13.07 -15.06
C LEU A 180 6.65 11.92 -14.06
N ALA A 181 6.31 10.68 -14.42
CA ALA A 181 6.54 9.52 -13.57
C ALA A 181 8.03 9.25 -13.30
N ILE A 182 8.86 9.31 -14.34
CA ILE A 182 10.31 9.01 -14.25
C ILE A 182 11.07 10.12 -13.50
N LEU A 183 10.85 11.38 -13.86
CA LEU A 183 11.65 12.51 -13.37
C LEU A 183 11.23 12.96 -11.97
N VAL A 184 9.93 12.95 -11.66
CA VAL A 184 9.44 13.48 -10.37
C VAL A 184 9.37 12.39 -9.31
N PHE A 185 8.89 11.20 -9.66
CA PHE A 185 8.74 10.12 -8.69
C PHE A 185 9.97 9.24 -8.64
N ARG A 186 10.29 8.51 -9.73
CA ARG A 186 11.32 7.46 -9.68
C ARG A 186 12.01 7.18 -11.02
N ALA A 187 13.33 7.35 -11.04
CA ALA A 187 14.15 7.12 -12.22
C ALA A 187 14.13 5.68 -12.73
N GLU A 188 13.98 4.65 -11.87
CA GLU A 188 14.03 3.25 -12.35
C GLU A 188 12.81 2.83 -13.19
N LEU A 189 11.73 3.63 -13.20
CA LEU A 189 10.65 3.50 -14.18
C LEU A 189 11.12 3.68 -15.62
N SER A 190 12.29 4.30 -15.85
CA SER A 190 12.95 4.34 -17.15
C SER A 190 13.33 2.95 -17.69
N LEU A 191 13.55 1.95 -16.84
CA LEU A 191 13.79 0.58 -17.31
C LEU A 191 12.55 -0.05 -17.93
N LEU A 192 11.35 0.29 -17.45
CA LEU A 192 10.09 -0.20 -18.03
C LEU A 192 9.58 0.73 -19.13
N LEU A 193 9.29 1.99 -18.79
CA LEU A 193 8.71 2.97 -19.70
C LEU A 193 9.72 3.45 -20.75
N GLY A 194 10.99 3.57 -20.37
CA GLY A 194 12.08 3.89 -21.29
C GLY A 194 12.49 2.69 -22.16
N LEU A 195 12.34 1.43 -21.72
CA LEU A 195 12.45 0.29 -22.62
C LEU A 195 11.24 0.18 -23.56
N VAL A 196 10.02 0.51 -23.11
CA VAL A 196 8.86 0.63 -24.03
C VAL A 196 9.09 1.76 -25.04
N LEU A 197 9.60 2.91 -24.61
CA LEU A 197 9.98 4.02 -25.49
C LEU A 197 11.11 3.62 -26.45
N LEU A 198 12.14 2.94 -25.96
CA LEU A 198 13.27 2.46 -26.75
C LEU A 198 12.86 1.35 -27.71
N LEU A 199 11.94 0.47 -27.33
CA LEU A 199 11.31 -0.48 -28.26
C LEU A 199 10.52 0.28 -29.33
N LEU A 200 9.73 1.29 -28.98
CA LEU A 200 9.02 2.14 -29.97
C LEU A 200 9.99 2.94 -30.88
N LEU A 201 11.15 3.35 -30.37
CA LEU A 201 12.18 4.05 -31.12
C LEU A 201 13.01 3.09 -32.00
N CYS A 202 13.40 1.92 -31.51
CA CYS A 202 14.13 0.90 -32.26
C CYS A 202 13.25 0.19 -33.29
N THR A 203 11.95 0.04 -33.01
CA THR A 203 10.93 -0.37 -34.02
C THR A 203 10.45 0.79 -34.89
N ARG A 204 11.29 1.84 -35.12
CA ARG A 204 11.02 2.99 -36.02
C ARG A 204 10.14 2.56 -37.20
N ARG A 205 9.07 3.30 -37.52
CA ARG A 205 8.21 3.02 -38.69
C ARG A 205 8.72 3.72 -39.96
N VAL A 206 9.49 3.16 -40.92
CA VAL A 206 10.37 1.97 -41.03
C VAL A 206 9.78 0.59 -40.68
N SER A 207 10.59 -0.49 -40.70
CA SER A 207 10.22 -1.61 -41.59
C SER A 207 9.43 -2.75 -40.93
N VAL A 208 8.34 -3.10 -41.63
CA VAL A 208 7.36 -4.12 -41.25
C VAL A 208 8.00 -5.51 -41.04
N ALA A 209 9.06 -5.84 -41.78
CA ALA A 209 9.66 -7.18 -41.82
C ALA A 209 10.21 -7.69 -40.46
N GLN A 210 10.73 -6.81 -39.60
CA GLN A 210 11.26 -7.24 -38.29
C GLN A 210 10.16 -7.33 -37.21
N VAL A 211 9.15 -6.46 -37.26
CA VAL A 211 7.97 -6.55 -36.37
C VAL A 211 7.18 -7.82 -36.67
N LEU A 212 6.98 -8.18 -37.95
CA LEU A 212 6.37 -9.46 -38.34
C LEU A 212 7.19 -10.70 -37.91
N ARG A 213 8.48 -10.57 -37.55
CA ARG A 213 9.31 -11.73 -37.17
C ARG A 213 9.21 -12.11 -35.69
N HIS A 214 8.83 -11.17 -34.81
CA HIS A 214 8.76 -11.41 -33.36
C HIS A 214 7.44 -10.99 -32.70
N ALA A 215 6.73 -9.99 -33.22
CA ALA A 215 5.39 -9.65 -32.72
C ALA A 215 4.33 -10.62 -33.26
N LEU A 216 4.56 -11.27 -34.41
CA LEU A 216 3.60 -12.20 -35.01
C LEU A 216 3.47 -13.53 -34.25
N PRO A 217 4.55 -14.22 -33.82
CA PRO A 217 4.40 -15.43 -33.02
C PRO A 217 3.67 -15.18 -31.71
N ALA A 218 4.05 -14.13 -30.96
CA ALA A 218 3.41 -13.78 -29.69
C ALA A 218 1.97 -13.24 -29.89
N GLY A 219 1.73 -12.49 -30.96
CA GLY A 219 0.42 -11.94 -31.31
C GLY A 219 -0.56 -13.00 -31.81
N VAL A 220 -0.11 -13.96 -32.64
CA VAL A 220 -0.96 -15.05 -33.16
C VAL A 220 -1.29 -16.05 -32.05
N LEU A 221 -0.37 -16.33 -31.12
CA LEU A 221 -0.68 -17.11 -29.90
C LEU A 221 -1.71 -16.42 -29.00
N CYS A 222 -1.77 -15.08 -28.97
CA CYS A 222 -2.74 -14.33 -28.16
C CYS A 222 -4.04 -13.93 -28.89
N LEU A 223 -4.08 -13.97 -30.23
CA LEU A 223 -5.23 -13.53 -31.04
C LEU A 223 -5.90 -14.65 -31.85
N GLY A 224 -5.33 -15.86 -31.89
CA GLY A 224 -5.95 -17.03 -32.52
C GLY A 224 -7.16 -17.62 -31.74
N GLU A 225 -7.25 -17.38 -30.44
CA GLU A 225 -8.18 -18.04 -29.51
C GLU A 225 -9.49 -17.26 -29.22
N LEU A 226 -9.94 -16.38 -30.14
CA LEU A 226 -11.14 -15.55 -29.89
C LEU A 226 -12.19 -15.49 -31.02
N ASN A 227 -12.01 -16.20 -32.14
CA ASN A 227 -13.01 -16.18 -33.23
C ASN A 227 -13.41 -17.52 -33.86
N ASN A 228 -12.94 -18.68 -33.38
CA ASN A 228 -13.43 -19.98 -33.86
C ASN A 228 -14.43 -20.62 -32.89
N TYR A 229 -15.71 -20.22 -33.02
CA TYR A 229 -16.71 -20.26 -31.95
C TYR A 229 -17.36 -21.62 -31.63
N ARG A 230 -16.78 -22.76 -32.06
CA ARG A 230 -17.33 -24.10 -31.74
C ARG A 230 -16.25 -25.16 -31.45
N LYS A 231 -16.26 -25.64 -30.20
CA LYS A 231 -15.73 -26.92 -29.70
C LYS A 231 -14.27 -27.28 -30.09
N SER A 232 -13.32 -26.80 -29.29
CA SER A 232 -12.04 -27.52 -29.06
C SER A 232 -11.92 -27.88 -27.57
N TRP A 233 -11.25 -29.00 -27.27
CA TRP A 233 -10.91 -29.39 -25.90
C TRP A 233 -9.89 -28.42 -25.28
N LEU A 234 -9.03 -27.81 -26.11
CA LEU A 234 -8.03 -26.82 -25.71
C LEU A 234 -8.67 -25.58 -25.06
N TYR A 235 -9.79 -25.07 -25.59
CA TYR A 235 -10.53 -23.96 -24.96
C TYR A 235 -11.06 -24.34 -23.57
N LYS A 236 -11.54 -25.59 -23.39
CA LYS A 236 -11.98 -26.07 -22.07
C LYS A 236 -10.81 -26.16 -21.10
N ALA A 237 -9.66 -26.68 -21.54
CA ALA A 237 -8.44 -26.75 -20.75
C ALA A 237 -7.91 -25.34 -20.40
N GLY A 238 -7.82 -24.43 -21.36
CA GLY A 238 -7.39 -23.05 -21.15
C GLY A 238 -8.33 -22.26 -20.23
N SER A 239 -9.65 -22.41 -20.39
CA SER A 239 -10.63 -21.81 -19.48
C SER A 239 -10.56 -22.39 -18.08
N LEU A 240 -10.26 -23.70 -17.94
CA LEU A 240 -10.03 -24.34 -16.65
C LEU A 240 -8.76 -23.82 -15.99
N LEU A 241 -7.66 -23.69 -16.75
CA LEU A 241 -6.38 -23.14 -16.28
C LEU A 241 -6.53 -21.68 -15.80
N VAL A 242 -7.21 -20.82 -16.56
CA VAL A 242 -7.48 -19.43 -16.14
C VAL A 242 -8.34 -19.40 -14.87
N THR A 243 -9.37 -20.25 -14.78
CA THR A 243 -10.23 -20.32 -13.59
C THR A 243 -9.45 -20.82 -12.37
N ALA A 244 -8.65 -21.88 -12.52
CA ALA A 244 -7.80 -22.41 -11.46
C ALA A 244 -6.76 -21.38 -11.01
N HIS A 245 -6.12 -20.67 -11.93
CA HIS A 245 -5.18 -19.59 -11.62
C HIS A 245 -5.85 -18.45 -10.82
N LEU A 246 -7.07 -18.03 -11.19
CA LEU A 246 -7.82 -17.03 -10.43
C LEU A 246 -8.17 -17.51 -9.01
N VAL A 247 -8.54 -18.78 -8.84
CA VAL A 247 -8.80 -19.38 -7.51
C VAL A 247 -7.53 -19.46 -6.66
N VAL A 248 -6.41 -19.92 -7.25
CA VAL A 248 -5.11 -19.97 -6.57
C VAL A 248 -4.63 -18.57 -6.18
N ASN A 249 -4.74 -17.58 -7.07
CA ASN A 249 -4.41 -16.19 -6.77
C ASN A 249 -5.30 -15.60 -5.67
N ALA A 250 -6.60 -15.90 -5.66
CA ALA A 250 -7.50 -15.45 -4.61
C ALA A 250 -7.14 -16.06 -3.25
N ALA A 251 -6.89 -17.37 -3.19
CA ALA A 251 -6.49 -18.08 -1.98
C ALA A 251 -5.11 -17.61 -1.46
N TYR A 252 -4.14 -17.41 -2.37
CA TYR A 252 -2.85 -16.81 -2.07
C TYR A 252 -3.00 -15.38 -1.54
N SER A 253 -3.86 -14.56 -2.13
CA SER A 253 -4.05 -13.17 -1.69
C SER A 253 -4.73 -13.06 -0.34
N ALA A 254 -5.73 -13.90 -0.06
CA ALA A 254 -6.34 -14.00 1.27
C ALA A 254 -5.31 -14.45 2.32
N THR A 255 -4.49 -15.46 1.98
CA THR A 255 -3.37 -15.95 2.81
C THR A 255 -2.34 -14.86 3.08
N ALA A 256 -1.84 -14.20 2.04
CA ALA A 256 -0.82 -13.17 2.15
C ALA A 256 -1.35 -11.93 2.90
N LEU A 257 -2.63 -11.58 2.75
CA LEU A 257 -3.27 -10.52 3.52
C LEU A 257 -3.39 -10.89 5.01
N TYR A 258 -3.81 -12.12 5.32
CA TYR A 258 -3.89 -12.63 6.69
C TYR A 258 -2.52 -12.63 7.38
N VAL A 259 -1.47 -13.13 6.72
CA VAL A 259 -0.10 -13.07 7.25
C VAL A 259 0.37 -11.62 7.41
N SER A 260 0.04 -10.75 6.45
CA SER A 260 0.44 -9.34 6.47
C SER A 260 -0.20 -8.54 7.60
N HIS A 261 -1.40 -8.91 8.07
CA HIS A 261 -2.03 -8.26 9.22
C HIS A 261 -1.10 -8.21 10.45
N PHE A 262 -0.35 -9.29 10.71
CA PHE A 262 0.56 -9.42 11.84
C PHE A 262 1.94 -8.76 11.64
N ASN A 263 2.16 -8.04 10.53
CA ASN A 263 3.43 -7.33 10.27
C ASN A 263 3.47 -5.91 10.86
N TYR A 264 2.45 -5.49 11.64
CA TYR A 264 2.31 -4.11 12.12
C TYR A 264 2.29 -3.93 13.66
N PRO A 265 3.18 -4.57 14.44
CA PRO A 265 3.14 -4.48 15.90
C PRO A 265 3.29 -3.04 16.43
N GLY A 266 4.07 -2.15 15.81
CA GLY A 266 4.19 -0.76 16.26
C GLY A 266 2.88 0.03 16.16
N GLY A 267 2.14 -0.16 15.07
CA GLY A 267 0.82 0.44 14.91
C GLY A 267 -0.22 -0.10 15.91
N VAL A 268 -0.20 -1.42 16.14
CA VAL A 268 -1.03 -2.06 17.18
C VAL A 268 -0.63 -1.56 18.57
N ALA A 269 0.66 -1.37 18.86
CA ALA A 269 1.12 -0.91 20.16
C ALA A 269 0.67 0.53 20.48
N MET A 270 0.65 1.43 19.49
CA MET A 270 0.06 2.76 19.63
C MET A 270 -1.44 2.70 19.92
N GLN A 271 -2.19 1.82 19.24
CA GLN A 271 -3.60 1.58 19.58
C GLN A 271 -3.72 1.09 21.03
N ARG A 272 -2.90 0.11 21.44
CA ARG A 272 -2.93 -0.43 22.81
C ARG A 272 -2.57 0.59 23.89
N LEU A 273 -1.61 1.47 23.64
CA LEU A 273 -1.30 2.59 24.54
C LEU A 273 -2.55 3.46 24.77
N HIS A 274 -3.24 3.83 23.70
CA HIS A 274 -4.44 4.65 23.76
C HIS A 274 -5.69 3.93 24.31
N GLU A 275 -5.72 2.61 24.30
CA GLU A 275 -6.76 1.80 24.98
C GLU A 275 -6.50 1.64 26.48
N LEU A 276 -5.23 1.54 26.89
CA LEU A 276 -4.83 1.14 28.25
C LEU A 276 -4.54 2.33 29.17
N VAL A 277 -4.05 3.45 28.63
CA VAL A 277 -3.63 4.62 29.42
C VAL A 277 -4.71 5.72 29.37
N PRO A 278 -5.24 6.18 30.52
CA PRO A 278 -6.25 7.24 30.54
C PRO A 278 -5.80 8.53 29.83
N PRO A 279 -6.66 9.19 29.03
CA PRO A 279 -6.27 10.40 28.29
C PRO A 279 -5.76 11.57 29.13
N GLY A 280 -6.10 11.61 30.44
CA GLY A 280 -5.64 12.64 31.39
C GLY A 280 -4.27 12.40 32.02
N THR A 281 -3.61 11.27 31.75
CA THR A 281 -2.25 11.00 32.23
C THR A 281 -1.24 11.88 31.47
N ASP A 282 -0.26 12.49 32.15
CA ASP A 282 0.90 13.11 31.48
C ASP A 282 1.81 11.99 30.96
N VAL A 283 1.67 11.69 29.66
CA VAL A 283 2.48 10.67 28.99
C VAL A 283 3.58 11.36 28.18
N VAL A 284 4.81 11.04 28.54
CA VAL A 284 5.98 11.14 27.66
C VAL A 284 6.34 9.72 27.22
N LEU A 285 6.08 9.41 25.95
CA LEU A 285 6.34 8.13 25.31
C LEU A 285 7.63 8.19 24.50
N HIS A 286 8.56 7.28 24.78
CA HIS A 286 9.62 6.93 23.84
C HIS A 286 9.16 5.83 22.89
N VAL A 287 9.40 6.01 21.59
CA VAL A 287 9.14 5.03 20.54
C VAL A 287 10.47 4.62 19.92
N ASP A 288 10.84 3.35 20.06
CA ASP A 288 12.08 2.83 19.50
C ASP A 288 12.00 2.61 17.96
N VAL A 289 13.17 2.33 17.37
CA VAL A 289 13.31 2.09 15.93
C VAL A 289 12.45 0.92 15.45
N ALA A 290 12.36 -0.18 16.21
CA ALA A 290 11.58 -1.35 15.83
C ALA A 290 10.07 -1.05 15.78
N ALA A 291 9.56 -0.27 16.74
CA ALA A 291 8.19 0.21 16.75
C ALA A 291 7.93 1.20 15.61
N ALA A 292 8.80 2.20 15.44
CA ALA A 292 8.71 3.18 14.35
C ALA A 292 8.63 2.51 12.97
N GLN A 293 9.48 1.50 12.73
CA GLN A 293 9.49 0.76 11.46
C GLN A 293 8.26 -0.14 11.24
N THR A 294 7.50 -0.46 12.29
CA THR A 294 6.39 -1.43 12.26
C THR A 294 5.01 -0.83 12.52
N GLY A 295 4.84 0.49 12.34
CA GLY A 295 3.52 1.09 12.10
C GLY A 295 3.17 2.31 12.91
N VAL A 296 4.08 2.84 13.73
CA VAL A 296 3.88 4.16 14.36
C VAL A 296 3.89 5.25 13.28
N SER A 297 2.98 6.22 13.40
CA SER A 297 2.92 7.42 12.56
C SER A 297 2.31 8.57 13.37
N ARG A 298 2.49 9.81 12.91
CA ARG A 298 1.88 10.99 13.53
C ARG A 298 0.36 10.98 13.50
N PHE A 299 -0.26 10.18 12.63
CA PHE A 299 -1.71 9.94 12.66
C PHE A 299 -2.16 9.06 13.84
N LEU A 300 -1.27 8.29 14.47
CA LEU A 300 -1.57 7.47 15.65
C LEU A 300 -1.33 8.20 16.98
N GLU A 301 -0.72 9.37 16.95
CA GLU A 301 -0.51 10.27 18.10
C GLU A 301 -1.81 11.00 18.44
N VAL A 302 -2.85 10.27 18.86
CA VAL A 302 -4.23 10.81 18.89
C VAL A 302 -4.50 11.74 20.06
N ASN A 303 -3.71 11.67 21.15
CA ASN A 303 -3.84 12.58 22.29
C ASN A 303 -2.86 13.75 22.16
N ARG A 304 -3.38 14.98 22.06
CA ARG A 304 -2.57 16.19 21.88
C ARG A 304 -1.85 16.66 23.15
N ALA A 305 -2.23 16.15 24.33
CA ALA A 305 -1.57 16.45 25.60
C ALA A 305 -0.34 15.56 25.85
N TRP A 306 -0.19 14.47 25.10
CA TRP A 306 0.92 13.53 25.24
C TRP A 306 2.11 13.96 24.37
N ARG A 307 3.31 13.64 24.85
CA ARG A 307 4.58 13.83 24.14
C ARG A 307 5.03 12.48 23.57
N TYR A 308 5.35 12.45 22.29
CA TYR A 308 5.78 11.26 21.57
C TYR A 308 7.17 11.54 20.97
N GLU A 309 8.18 10.85 21.45
CA GLU A 309 9.57 11.06 21.04
C GLU A 309 10.13 9.81 20.36
N LYS A 310 10.77 10.00 19.21
CA LYS A 310 11.37 8.94 18.38
C LYS A 310 12.90 9.05 18.34
N ARG A 311 13.49 9.49 19.45
CA ARG A 311 14.92 9.81 19.55
C ARG A 311 15.80 8.56 19.48
N GLU A 312 16.50 8.36 18.36
CA GLU A 312 17.36 7.19 18.14
C GLU A 312 18.69 7.24 18.92
N ASP A 313 19.05 8.39 19.52
CA ASP A 313 20.32 8.60 20.23
C ASP A 313 20.32 8.15 21.70
N VAL A 314 19.14 7.82 22.26
CA VAL A 314 18.99 7.47 23.68
C VAL A 314 19.27 5.98 23.93
N GLN A 315 20.29 5.69 24.73
CA GLN A 315 20.70 4.31 25.03
C GLN A 315 19.73 3.62 26.01
N PRO A 316 19.39 2.33 25.82
CA PRO A 316 18.57 1.56 26.75
C PRO A 316 19.13 1.57 28.19
N GLY A 317 18.26 1.77 29.17
CA GLY A 317 18.62 1.82 30.60
C GLY A 317 19.37 3.07 31.06
N SER A 318 19.66 4.02 30.17
CA SER A 318 20.25 5.32 30.55
C SER A 318 19.28 6.18 31.36
N GLU A 319 19.80 7.15 32.13
CA GLU A 319 18.98 8.11 32.88
C GLU A 319 17.99 8.86 31.98
N ALA A 320 18.43 9.26 30.79
CA ALA A 320 17.57 9.88 29.77
C ALA A 320 16.44 8.95 29.30
N MET A 321 16.69 7.63 29.21
CA MET A 321 15.64 6.66 28.89
C MET A 321 14.67 6.45 30.07
N LEU A 322 15.16 6.50 31.30
CA LEU A 322 14.34 6.39 32.51
C LEU A 322 13.49 7.65 32.76
N ALA A 323 13.81 8.78 32.15
CA ALA A 323 13.02 10.01 32.22
C ALA A 323 11.65 9.89 31.53
N TYR A 324 11.50 9.00 30.54
CA TYR A 324 10.22 8.73 29.90
C TYR A 324 9.24 8.02 30.85
N THR A 325 7.97 8.36 30.74
CA THR A 325 6.89 7.71 31.51
C THR A 325 6.50 6.36 30.92
N HIS A 326 6.64 6.23 29.60
CA HIS A 326 6.24 5.06 28.83
C HIS A 326 7.31 4.76 27.78
N LEU A 327 7.59 3.46 27.57
CA LEU A 327 8.53 2.99 26.56
C LEU A 327 7.80 2.01 25.64
N LEU A 328 7.81 2.27 24.34
CA LEU A 328 7.41 1.32 23.32
C LEU A 328 8.67 0.83 22.62
N MET A 329 9.03 -0.44 22.84
CA MET A 329 10.34 -0.97 22.45
C MET A 329 10.35 -2.43 22.01
N GLU A 330 11.39 -2.85 21.28
CA GLU A 330 11.61 -4.24 20.89
C GLU A 330 11.75 -5.18 22.11
N ALA A 331 11.10 -6.34 22.01
CA ALA A 331 11.02 -7.35 23.08
C ALA A 331 12.31 -8.19 23.24
N VAL A 332 13.48 -7.53 23.24
CA VAL A 332 14.80 -8.16 23.40
C VAL A 332 15.06 -8.46 24.88
N PRO A 333 15.22 -9.73 25.31
CA PRO A 333 15.32 -10.09 26.73
C PRO A 333 16.43 -9.35 27.51
N GLY A 334 17.56 -9.05 26.86
CA GLY A 334 18.65 -8.27 27.45
C GLY A 334 18.25 -6.82 27.76
N HIS A 335 17.54 -6.15 26.85
CA HIS A 335 17.07 -4.79 27.09
C HIS A 335 15.94 -4.77 28.13
N LEU A 336 15.01 -5.73 28.08
CA LEU A 336 13.92 -5.85 29.06
C LEU A 336 14.42 -6.07 30.50
N ALA A 337 15.58 -6.69 30.67
CA ALA A 337 16.19 -6.88 31.99
C ALA A 337 16.52 -5.54 32.69
N LEU A 338 16.88 -4.52 31.92
CA LEU A 338 17.27 -3.18 32.42
C LEU A 338 16.11 -2.45 33.12
N TYR A 339 14.86 -2.78 32.77
CA TYR A 339 13.68 -2.07 33.27
C TYR A 339 12.87 -2.83 34.33
N ARG A 340 13.27 -4.06 34.70
CA ARG A 340 12.49 -4.92 35.63
C ARG A 340 12.17 -4.28 36.99
N GLY A 341 13.03 -3.38 37.47
CA GLY A 341 12.82 -2.65 38.72
C GLY A 341 12.24 -1.23 38.56
N THR A 342 12.14 -0.72 37.33
CA THR A 342 11.76 0.68 37.05
C THR A 342 10.49 0.83 36.23
N HIS A 343 10.05 -0.22 35.52
CA HIS A 343 8.85 -0.20 34.68
C HIS A 343 8.06 -1.51 34.81
N ARG A 344 6.73 -1.42 34.66
CA ARG A 344 5.83 -2.57 34.44
C ARG A 344 5.50 -2.75 32.97
N VAL A 345 5.28 -3.99 32.54
CA VAL A 345 4.77 -4.30 31.20
C VAL A 345 3.26 -4.05 31.18
N LEU A 346 2.81 -3.09 30.36
CA LEU A 346 1.39 -2.86 30.08
C LEU A 346 0.86 -3.80 28.99
N ALA A 347 1.64 -4.03 27.95
CA ALA A 347 1.25 -4.92 26.85
C ALA A 347 2.46 -5.60 26.21
N SER A 348 2.27 -6.85 25.78
CA SER A 348 3.16 -7.58 24.88
C SER A 348 2.49 -7.67 23.52
N ILE A 349 3.14 -7.14 22.48
CA ILE A 349 2.55 -7.03 21.14
C ILE A 349 3.20 -8.06 20.23
N VAL A 350 2.38 -8.99 19.75
CA VAL A 350 2.81 -10.04 18.83
C VAL A 350 2.99 -9.53 17.41
N GLY A 351 4.00 -10.05 16.72
CA GLY A 351 4.19 -9.91 15.29
C GLY A 351 4.62 -11.23 14.66
N THR A 352 4.46 -11.34 13.35
CA THR A 352 4.90 -12.55 12.63
C THR A 352 6.43 -12.62 12.53
N THR A 353 6.97 -13.82 12.72
CA THR A 353 8.37 -14.18 12.40
C THR A 353 8.51 -14.97 11.11
N GLY A 354 7.38 -15.41 10.54
CA GLY A 354 7.34 -16.24 9.34
C GLY A 354 6.09 -17.11 9.28
N VAL A 355 6.10 -18.03 8.33
CA VAL A 355 5.02 -19.00 8.10
C VAL A 355 5.64 -20.38 8.06
N SER A 356 5.06 -21.33 8.80
CA SER A 356 5.43 -22.74 8.76
C SER A 356 4.37 -23.55 8.01
N LEU A 357 4.78 -24.59 7.27
CA LEU A 357 3.84 -25.47 6.56
C LEU A 357 3.27 -26.51 7.52
N ASN A 358 1.95 -26.64 7.55
CA ASN A 358 1.24 -27.63 8.35
C ASN A 358 0.12 -28.26 7.53
N LEU A 359 0.42 -29.39 6.88
CA LEU A 359 -0.50 -30.09 5.98
C LEU A 359 -1.72 -30.71 6.69
N SER A 360 -1.79 -30.69 8.03
CA SER A 360 -2.93 -31.20 8.80
C SER A 360 -4.06 -30.18 9.00
N ARG A 361 -3.85 -28.92 8.59
CA ARG A 361 -4.81 -27.81 8.75
C ARG A 361 -5.26 -27.25 7.40
N LEU A 362 -6.37 -26.51 7.40
CA LEU A 362 -6.82 -25.70 6.26
C LEU A 362 -6.99 -24.24 6.73
N PRO A 363 -6.23 -23.28 6.17
CA PRO A 363 -5.18 -23.46 5.17
C PRO A 363 -3.95 -24.23 5.74
N PRO A 364 -3.11 -24.84 4.87
CA PRO A 364 -2.07 -25.78 5.28
C PRO A 364 -0.78 -25.10 5.79
N PHE A 365 -0.93 -24.07 6.61
CA PHE A 365 0.16 -23.32 7.21
C PHE A 365 -0.23 -22.76 8.59
N ASP A 366 0.76 -22.59 9.46
CA ASP A 366 0.62 -21.83 10.70
C ASP A 366 1.43 -20.52 10.59
N VAL A 367 0.89 -19.43 11.15
CA VAL A 367 1.60 -18.15 11.24
C VAL A 367 2.38 -18.13 12.55
N ASN A 368 3.71 -18.06 12.44
CA ASN A 368 4.57 -18.08 13.61
C ASN A 368 4.53 -16.70 14.27
N LEU A 369 3.80 -16.56 15.37
CA LEU A 369 3.69 -15.31 16.13
C LEU A 369 4.62 -15.35 17.34
N GLN A 370 5.34 -14.24 17.56
CA GLN A 370 6.14 -14.01 18.77
C GLN A 370 5.94 -12.58 19.24
N THR A 371 6.14 -12.31 20.53
CA THR A 371 6.20 -10.94 21.04
C THR A 371 7.34 -10.20 20.34
N LYS A 372 7.01 -9.15 19.59
CA LYS A 372 7.97 -8.32 18.87
C LYS A 372 8.26 -7.02 19.60
N LEU A 373 7.23 -6.41 20.16
CA LEU A 373 7.36 -5.19 20.95
C LEU A 373 6.72 -5.40 22.33
N VAL A 374 7.15 -4.59 23.29
CA VAL A 374 6.45 -4.39 24.55
C VAL A 374 6.10 -2.91 24.71
N LEU A 375 4.99 -2.65 25.40
CA LEU A 375 4.70 -1.36 25.99
C LEU A 375 4.98 -1.44 27.49
N LEU A 376 5.85 -0.55 27.96
CA LEU A 376 6.23 -0.38 29.36
C LEU A 376 5.70 0.94 29.91
N GLU A 377 5.42 0.97 31.21
CA GLU A 377 5.07 2.18 31.98
C GLU A 377 5.94 2.23 33.24
N ARG A 378 6.46 3.41 33.57
CA ARG A 378 7.34 3.64 34.70
C ARG A 378 6.64 3.42 36.04
N LEU A 379 7.33 2.76 36.97
CA LEU A 379 6.90 2.56 38.35
C LEU A 379 7.19 3.81 39.17
N GLY A 380 6.12 4.42 39.69
CA GLY A 380 6.17 5.73 40.33
C GLY A 380 6.10 6.84 39.28
N GLY A 381 5.06 7.68 39.38
CA GLY A 381 4.95 8.89 38.58
C GLY A 381 6.08 9.89 38.90
N PRO A 382 6.22 10.97 38.12
CA PRO A 382 7.25 11.97 38.36
C PRO A 382 7.14 12.54 39.79
N SER A 383 8.27 12.58 40.47
CA SER A 383 8.52 13.27 41.74
C SER A 383 8.65 14.78 41.53
#